data_AF-V9IEZ9-F1
#
_entry.id   AF-V9IEZ9-F1
#
_cell.length_a   1.000
_cell.length_b   1.000
_cell.length_c   1.000
_cell.angle_alpha   90.00
_cell.angle_beta   90.00
_cell.angle_gamma   90.00
#
_symmetry.space_group_name_H-M   'P 1'
#
loop_
_entity.id
_entity.type
_entity.pdbx_description
1 polymer ?
#
loop_
_entity_poly.entity_id
_entity_poly.type
_entity_poly.pdbx_seq_one_letter_code
_entity_poly.pdbx_strand_id
1 'polypeptide(L)'
;MSKIVGEVSTLIKLGLTKSGPALRKFTYYAKVELVPPKISDIPAIRNGFQNLITSAKEKRFLHLTVREAWLNTLVGIEVLCWFFVGECIGKRHLAGYKV
;
A
#
# COMPACT_ATOMS: atom_id res chain seq x y z
N MET A 1 -24.12 -5.69 34.69
CA MET A 1 -23.24 -4.57 34.27
C MET A 1 -21.78 -4.83 34.62
N SER A 2 -21.40 -5.01 35.90
CA SER A 2 -19.98 -5.21 36.31
C SER A 2 -19.29 -6.45 35.70
N LYS A 3 -19.96 -7.60 35.61
CA LYS A 3 -19.40 -8.82 34.99
C LYS A 3 -19.12 -8.66 33.49
N ILE A 4 -20.01 -8.00 32.75
CA ILE A 4 -19.86 -7.74 31.31
C ILE A 4 -18.69 -6.79 31.05
N VAL A 5 -18.53 -5.75 31.88
CA VAL A 5 -17.37 -4.83 31.81
C VAL A 5 -16.06 -5.59 32.08
N GLY A 6 -16.06 -6.53 33.03
CA GLY A 6 -14.92 -7.42 33.30
C GLY A 6 -14.54 -8.27 32.08
N GLU A 7 -15.48 -8.97 31.47
CA GLU A 7 -15.27 -9.81 30.28
C GLU A 7 -14.85 -8.99 29.03
N VAL A 8 -15.42 -7.80 28.84
CA VAL A 8 -14.96 -6.91 27.76
C VAL A 8 -13.52 -6.46 27.99
N SER A 9 -13.13 -6.19 29.23
CA SER A 9 -11.75 -5.81 29.56
C SER A 9 -10.74 -6.94 29.32
N THR A 10 -11.13 -8.20 29.55
CA THR A 10 -10.28 -9.37 29.28
C THR A 10 -10.15 -9.62 27.78
N LEU A 11 -11.23 -9.48 27.02
CA LEU A 11 -11.22 -9.58 25.55
C LEU A 11 -10.37 -8.50 24.90
N ILE A 12 -10.41 -7.25 25.38
CA ILE A 12 -9.55 -6.17 24.90
C ILE A 12 -8.08 -6.48 25.18
N LYS A 13 -7.75 -6.93 26.40
CA LYS A 13 -6.37 -7.32 26.76
C LYS A 13 -5.87 -8.50 25.90
N LEU A 14 -6.74 -9.46 25.60
CA LEU A 14 -6.44 -10.57 24.71
C LEU A 14 -6.24 -10.08 23.26
N GLY A 15 -7.10 -9.19 22.77
CA GLY A 15 -6.96 -8.57 21.46
C GLY A 15 -5.65 -7.78 21.32
N LEU A 16 -5.27 -7.00 22.33
CA LEU A 16 -4.02 -6.23 22.36
C LEU A 16 -2.79 -7.14 22.40
N THR A 17 -2.79 -8.17 23.24
CA THR A 17 -1.66 -9.11 23.34
C THR A 17 -1.47 -9.92 22.07
N LYS A 18 -2.55 -10.27 21.36
CA LYS A 18 -2.49 -10.97 20.06
C LYS A 18 -2.14 -10.06 18.89
N SER A 19 -2.67 -8.84 18.85
CA SER A 19 -2.45 -7.89 17.75
C SER A 19 -1.13 -7.14 17.85
N GLY A 20 -0.59 -6.96 19.06
CA GLY A 20 0.65 -6.22 19.31
C GLY A 20 1.84 -6.68 18.46
N PRO A 21 2.18 -7.98 18.41
CA PRO A 21 3.28 -8.49 17.59
C PRO A 21 3.07 -8.29 16.09
N ALA A 22 1.83 -8.42 15.60
CA ALA A 22 1.50 -8.21 14.18
C ALA A 22 1.64 -6.74 13.78
N LEU A 23 1.10 -5.83 14.61
CA LEU A 23 1.25 -4.38 14.42
C LEU A 23 2.72 -3.94 14.51
N ARG A 24 3.52 -4.55 15.38
CA ARG A 24 4.95 -4.23 15.46
C ARG A 24 5.71 -4.65 14.20
N LYS A 25 5.37 -5.80 13.62
CA LYS A 25 5.94 -6.21 12.31
C LYS A 25 5.46 -5.29 11.19
N PHE A 26 4.17 -4.97 11.14
CA PHE A 26 3.62 -4.04 10.16
C PHE A 26 4.31 -2.67 10.24
N THR A 27 4.40 -2.08 11.43
CA THR A 27 5.06 -0.77 11.62
C THR A 27 6.55 -0.79 11.31
N TYR A 28 7.24 -1.92 11.46
CA TYR A 28 8.64 -2.06 11.06
C TYR A 28 8.81 -1.92 9.55
N TYR A 29 8.04 -2.67 8.75
CA TYR A 29 8.13 -2.61 7.28
C TYR A 29 7.50 -1.33 6.70
N ALA A 30 6.40 -0.85 7.29
CA ALA A 30 5.75 0.38 6.86
C ALA A 30 6.70 1.60 6.92
N LYS A 31 7.63 1.62 7.89
CA LYS A 31 8.62 2.70 8.03
C LYS A 31 9.67 2.74 6.92
N VAL A 32 9.86 1.65 6.18
CA VAL A 32 10.85 1.60 5.10
C VAL A 32 10.19 1.59 3.73
N GLU A 33 9.02 0.98 3.59
CA GLU A 33 8.36 0.83 2.27
C GLU A 33 7.24 1.84 2.00
N LEU A 34 6.53 2.29 3.04
CA LEU A 34 5.39 3.22 2.90
C LEU A 34 5.76 4.68 3.23
N VAL A 35 7.04 4.96 3.47
CA VAL A 35 7.50 6.31 3.75
C VAL A 35 7.63 7.09 2.44
N PRO A 36 7.17 8.36 2.40
CA PRO A 36 7.34 9.18 1.22
C PRO A 36 8.82 9.26 0.83
N PRO A 37 9.13 9.17 -0.48
CA PRO A 37 10.50 9.18 -0.97
C PRO A 37 11.21 10.48 -0.57
N LYS A 38 12.54 10.41 -0.40
CA LYS A 38 13.34 11.60 -0.13
C LYS A 38 13.53 12.37 -1.43
N ILE A 39 13.77 13.68 -1.32
CA ILE A 39 14.03 14.56 -2.47
C ILE A 39 15.25 14.05 -3.27
N SER A 40 16.22 13.43 -2.61
CA SER A 40 17.38 12.79 -3.22
C SER A 40 17.04 11.65 -4.19
N ASP A 41 15.86 11.03 -4.06
CA ASP A 41 15.45 9.86 -4.85
C ASP A 41 14.72 10.27 -6.12
N ILE A 42 14.28 11.54 -6.23
CA ILE A 42 13.55 12.09 -7.38
C ILE A 42 14.33 11.92 -8.71
N PRO A 43 15.65 12.18 -8.79
CA PRO A 43 16.40 11.95 -10.02
C PRO A 43 16.40 10.48 -10.45
N ALA A 44 16.50 9.54 -9.51
CA ALA A 44 16.46 8.12 -9.80
C ALA A 44 15.08 7.69 -10.34
N ILE A 45 14.00 8.20 -9.73
CA ILE A 45 12.63 7.98 -10.20
C ILE A 45 12.46 8.51 -11.63
N ARG A 46 12.91 9.74 -11.92
CA ARG A 46 12.84 10.32 -13.27
C ARG A 46 13.58 9.47 -14.30
N ASN A 47 14.77 8.99 -13.96
CA ASN A 47 15.53 8.11 -14.83
C ASN A 47 14.81 6.77 -15.07
N GLY A 48 14.17 6.21 -14.03
CA GLY A 48 13.34 5.01 -14.16
C GLY A 48 12.18 5.19 -15.14
N PHE A 49 11.45 6.31 -15.04
CA PHE A 49 10.39 6.65 -15.98
C PHE A 49 10.91 6.83 -17.42
N GLN A 50 12.04 7.51 -17.59
CA GLN A 50 12.65 7.68 -18.90
C GLN A 50 13.01 6.32 -19.53
N ASN A 51 13.59 5.40 -18.76
CA ASN A 51 13.91 4.05 -19.21
C ASN A 51 12.67 3.25 -19.60
N LEU A 52 11.56 3.42 -18.88
CA LEU A 52 10.29 2.77 -19.20
C LEU A 52 9.72 3.28 -20.53
N ILE A 53 9.79 4.59 -20.78
CA ILE A 53 9.39 5.20 -22.06
C ILE A 53 10.26 4.67 -23.20
N THR A 54 11.58 4.64 -23.03
CA THR A 54 12.50 4.10 -24.04
C THR A 54 12.22 2.62 -24.31
N SER A 55 12.03 1.82 -23.26
CA SER A 55 11.71 0.39 -23.37
C SER A 55 10.38 0.14 -24.10
N ALA A 56 9.40 1.01 -23.91
CA ALA A 56 8.13 0.96 -24.65
C ALA A 56 8.33 1.31 -26.13
N LYS A 57 9.13 2.34 -26.45
CA LYS A 57 9.47 2.71 -27.84
C LYS A 57 10.21 1.61 -28.57
N GLU A 58 11.14 0.95 -27.90
CA GLU A 58 11.93 -0.18 -28.42
C GLU A 58 11.14 -1.50 -28.49
N LYS A 59 9.85 -1.49 -28.15
CA LYS A 59 8.97 -2.67 -28.12
C LYS A 59 9.49 -3.81 -27.23
N ARG A 60 10.28 -3.48 -26.22
CA ARG A 60 10.88 -4.46 -25.30
C ARG A 60 9.84 -5.25 -24.50
N PHE A 61 8.61 -4.73 -24.39
CA PHE A 61 7.48 -5.44 -23.80
C PHE A 61 7.11 -6.74 -24.52
N LEU A 62 7.48 -6.90 -25.80
CA LEU A 62 7.27 -8.14 -26.57
C LEU A 62 8.19 -9.28 -26.14
N HIS A 63 9.30 -8.95 -25.46
CA HIS A 63 10.30 -9.93 -25.00
C HIS A 63 10.13 -10.31 -23.53
N LEU A 64 9.07 -9.84 -22.86
CA LEU A 64 8.81 -10.15 -21.46
C LEU A 64 8.20 -11.56 -21.32
N THR A 65 8.62 -12.29 -20.29
CA THR A 65 7.96 -13.54 -19.94
C THR A 65 6.58 -13.26 -19.32
N VAL A 66 5.64 -14.21 -19.44
CA VAL A 66 4.28 -14.07 -18.88
C VAL A 66 4.31 -13.78 -17.38
N ARG A 67 5.24 -14.40 -16.66
CA ARG A 67 5.42 -14.17 -15.21
C ARG A 67 5.80 -12.73 -14.91
N GLU A 68 6.74 -12.16 -15.65
CA GLU A 68 7.19 -10.78 -15.45
C GLU A 68 6.08 -9.79 -15.82
N ALA A 69 5.42 -10.02 -16.95
CA ALA A 69 4.28 -9.21 -17.38
C ALA A 69 3.19 -9.20 -16.29
N TRP A 70 2.84 -10.37 -15.76
CA TRP A 70 1.85 -10.50 -14.70
C TRP A 70 2.22 -9.76 -13.42
N LEU A 71 3.47 -9.89 -12.95
CA LEU A 71 3.97 -9.18 -11.77
C LEU A 71 3.91 -7.66 -11.97
N ASN A 72 4.35 -7.16 -13.13
CA ASN A 72 4.29 -5.74 -13.45
C ASN A 72 2.86 -5.21 -13.51
N THR A 73 1.91 -6.00 -14.02
CA THR A 73 0.49 -5.65 -14.02
C THR A 73 -0.07 -5.58 -12.61
N LEU A 74 0.26 -6.52 -11.72
CA LEU A 74 -0.18 -6.48 -10.31
C LEU A 74 0.33 -5.23 -9.58
N VAL A 75 1.60 -4.87 -9.76
CA VAL A 75 2.16 -3.63 -9.20
C VAL A 75 1.44 -2.40 -9.79
N GLY A 76 1.15 -2.41 -11.10
CA GLY A 76 0.38 -1.34 -11.74
C GLY A 76 -1.02 -1.17 -11.13
N ILE A 77 -1.71 -2.28 -10.86
CA ILE A 77 -3.02 -2.28 -10.19
C ILE A 77 -2.90 -1.76 -8.76
N GLU A 78 -1.87 -2.14 -8.01
CA GLU A 78 -1.64 -1.65 -6.65
C GLU A 78 -1.51 -0.12 -6.60
N VAL A 79 -0.75 0.46 -7.53
CA VAL A 79 -0.60 1.93 -7.63
C VAL A 79 -1.94 2.60 -7.94
N LEU A 80 -2.79 1.99 -8.78
CA LEU A 80 -4.14 2.50 -9.06
C LEU A 80 -5.05 2.40 -7.83
N CYS A 81 -4.96 1.33 -7.04
CA CYS A 81 -5.70 1.21 -5.78
C CYS A 81 -5.35 2.33 -4.80
N TRP A 82 -4.08 2.75 -4.73
CA TRP A 82 -3.66 3.88 -3.90
C TRP A 82 -4.31 5.20 -4.30
N PHE A 83 -4.62 5.41 -5.59
CA PHE A 83 -5.39 6.57 -6.04
C PHE A 83 -6.80 6.58 -5.43
N PHE A 84 -7.50 5.42 -5.43
CA PHE A 84 -8.82 5.31 -4.83
C PHE A 84 -8.80 5.45 -3.30
N VAL A 85 -7.73 4.99 -2.63
CA VAL A 85 -7.54 5.26 -1.20
C VAL A 85 -7.45 6.78 -0.96
N GLY A 86 -6.73 7.50 -1.81
CA GLY A 86 -6.68 8.97 -1.79
C GLY A 86 -8.05 9.61 -2.01
N GLU A 87 -8.85 9.10 -2.94
CA GLU A 87 -10.23 9.55 -3.18
C GLU A 87 -11.11 9.37 -1.93
N CYS A 88 -11.04 8.20 -1.28
CA CYS A 88 -11.75 7.92 -0.04
C CYS A 88 -11.36 8.90 1.09
N ILE A 89 -10.08 9.24 1.21
CA ILE A 89 -9.59 10.25 2.17
C ILE A 89 -10.14 11.64 1.80
N GLY A 90 -10.10 12.02 0.52
CA GLY A 90 -10.59 13.30 0.03
C GLY A 90 -12.11 13.49 0.26
N LYS A 91 -12.88 12.43 0.04
CA LYS A 91 -14.34 12.38 0.28
C LYS A 91 -14.72 12.30 1.75
N ARG A 92 -13.80 11.84 2.60
CA ARG A 92 -14.04 11.50 4.01
C ARG A 92 -15.17 10.48 4.20
N HIS A 93 -15.42 9.64 3.19
CA HIS A 93 -16.47 8.65 3.21
C HIS A 93 -16.03 7.41 2.43
N LEU A 94 -16.29 6.23 3.00
CA LEU A 94 -15.85 4.96 2.42
C LEU A 94 -16.77 4.47 1.29
N ALA A 95 -18.03 4.90 1.24
CA ALA A 95 -19.02 4.42 0.29
C ALA A 95 -19.79 5.56 -0.38
N GLY A 96 -19.41 5.94 -1.59
CA GLY A 96 -20.06 7.05 -2.31
C GLY A 96 -19.75 8.43 -1.71
N TYR A 97 -20.27 9.47 -2.36
CA TYR A 97 -20.20 10.84 -1.86
C TYR A 97 -21.38 11.09 -0.93
N LYS A 98 -21.12 11.76 0.20
CA LYS A 98 -22.19 12.28 1.04
C LYS A 98 -22.81 13.50 0.34
N VAL A 99 -23.86 13.24 -0.44
CA VAL A 99 -24.72 14.28 -1.02
C VAL A 99 -25.69 14.81 0.02
#